data_AF-A0A933NFQ8-F1
#
_entry.id   AF-A0A933NFQ8-F1
#
_cell.length_a   1.000
_cell.length_b   1.000
_cell.length_c   1.000
_cell.angle_alpha   90.00
_cell.angle_beta   90.00
_cell.angle_gamma   90.00
#
_symmetry.space_group_name_H-M   'P 1'
#
loop_
_entity.id
_entity.type
_entity.pdbx_description
1 polymer ?
#
loop_
_entity_poly.entity_id
_entity_poly.type
_entity_poly.pdbx_seq_one_letter_code
_entity_poly.pdbx_strand_id
1 'polypeptide(L)'
;MPPIFVYSFESGCGDYGAADADDCGDYFRAKERSRFSSECPYCKLECHVNHASMEFSGGTGFQDDLLALCGRCGWWSFQSDREDLSGLGTFFSTEAVLKKFATESLDVPVDALVAELDETLDAVEPAHRPDVVAGVYSDMLGYKVECCSHGWPQSGIELMLMNLEPGGQLAIEIDRRTDDVQLGHVHQLLGASVDAGQPNGDFVATGFYLSLADPAAGRLEPRRAIRIDMISGKRLLESMGVLNSARREVTANDCPFWRDGPYLTR
;
A
#
# COMPACT_ATOMS: atom_id res chain seq x y z
N MET A 1 6.48 16.05 -7.27
CA MET A 1 5.44 16.30 -6.23
C MET A 1 5.09 14.98 -5.56
N PRO A 2 4.67 14.94 -4.28
CA PRO A 2 4.24 13.69 -3.65
C PRO A 2 3.02 13.11 -4.41
N PRO A 3 2.89 11.78 -4.52
CA PRO A 3 1.69 11.17 -5.07
C PRO A 3 0.54 11.40 -4.10
N ILE A 4 -0.35 12.34 -4.42
CA ILE A 4 -1.63 12.46 -3.74
C ILE A 4 -2.51 11.38 -4.35
N PHE A 5 -2.77 10.28 -3.62
CA PHE A 5 -3.72 9.28 -4.08
C PHE A 5 -5.14 9.82 -3.91
N VAL A 6 -5.55 10.73 -4.80
CA VAL A 6 -6.91 11.26 -4.82
C VAL A 6 -7.81 10.22 -5.46
N TYR A 7 -8.65 9.59 -4.65
CA TYR A 7 -9.81 8.90 -5.16
C TYR A 7 -11.01 9.82 -4.97
N SER A 8 -11.60 10.23 -6.09
CA SER A 8 -12.78 11.07 -6.12
C SER A 8 -13.95 10.29 -6.69
N PHE A 9 -15.12 10.46 -6.08
CA PHE A 9 -16.40 10.06 -6.64
C PHE A 9 -17.30 11.28 -6.55
N GLU A 10 -17.92 11.64 -7.68
CA GLU A 10 -18.82 12.78 -7.80
C GLU A 10 -20.08 12.27 -8.49
N SER A 11 -21.23 12.56 -7.90
CA SER A 11 -22.53 12.30 -8.49
C SER A 11 -23.51 13.40 -8.10
N GLY A 12 -24.35 13.80 -9.06
CA GLY A 12 -25.42 14.77 -8.89
C GLY A 12 -26.78 14.10 -8.99
N CYS A 13 -27.79 14.54 -8.24
CA CYS A 13 -29.20 14.20 -8.50
C CYS A 13 -30.04 15.44 -8.80
N GLY A 14 -30.50 15.62 -10.04
CA GLY A 14 -31.31 16.79 -10.43
C GLY A 14 -32.81 16.54 -10.28
N ASP A 15 -33.52 17.46 -9.61
CA ASP A 15 -34.97 17.35 -9.44
C ASP A 15 -35.70 18.06 -10.59
N TYR A 16 -35.86 17.38 -11.74
CA TYR A 16 -36.75 17.83 -12.82
C TYR A 16 -37.70 16.72 -13.26
N GLY A 17 -38.79 16.57 -12.51
CA GLY A 17 -40.08 16.13 -13.02
C GLY A 17 -40.22 14.66 -13.40
N ALA A 18 -40.55 13.81 -12.42
CA ALA A 18 -41.35 12.58 -12.52
C ALA A 18 -41.04 11.52 -13.63
N ALA A 19 -39.98 11.67 -14.42
CA ALA A 19 -39.64 10.73 -15.50
C ALA A 19 -38.41 9.85 -15.19
N ASP A 20 -37.43 10.34 -14.44
CA ASP A 20 -36.17 9.61 -14.22
C ASP A 20 -35.81 9.54 -12.73
N ALA A 21 -36.58 8.78 -11.95
CA ALA A 21 -36.28 8.46 -10.55
C ALA A 21 -35.02 7.59 -10.37
N ASP A 22 -34.34 7.21 -11.46
CA ASP A 22 -33.12 6.39 -11.46
C ASP A 22 -31.84 7.23 -11.20
N ASP A 23 -31.88 8.55 -11.41
CA ASP A 23 -30.69 9.43 -11.36
C ASP A 23 -30.24 9.77 -9.91
N CYS A 24 -31.16 9.70 -8.95
CA CYS A 24 -30.83 9.88 -7.52
C CYS A 24 -30.05 8.70 -6.92
N GLY A 25 -30.03 7.55 -7.59
CA GLY A 25 -29.32 6.37 -7.10
C GLY A 25 -27.82 6.61 -6.96
N ASP A 26 -27.22 7.42 -7.84
CA ASP A 26 -25.77 7.63 -7.84
C ASP A 26 -25.31 8.54 -6.71
N TYR A 27 -26.13 9.50 -6.27
CA TYR A 27 -25.86 10.32 -5.08
C TYR A 27 -25.84 9.47 -3.79
N PHE A 28 -26.85 8.64 -3.57
CA PHE A 28 -26.88 7.78 -2.38
C PHE A 28 -25.80 6.70 -2.42
N ARG A 29 -25.50 6.13 -3.59
CA ARG A 29 -24.36 5.21 -3.76
C ARG A 29 -23.02 5.87 -3.47
N ALA A 30 -22.85 7.16 -3.82
CA ALA A 30 -21.65 7.91 -3.48
C ALA A 30 -21.47 8.01 -1.96
N LYS A 31 -22.55 8.36 -1.25
CA LYS A 31 -22.58 8.44 0.20
C LYS A 31 -22.27 7.11 0.86
N GLU A 32 -22.87 6.01 0.39
CA GLU A 32 -22.60 4.66 0.88
C GLU A 32 -21.14 4.23 0.67
N ARG A 33 -20.47 4.80 -0.34
CA ARG A 33 -19.07 4.54 -0.66
C ARG A 33 -18.13 5.66 -0.21
N SER A 34 -18.56 6.46 0.77
CA SER A 34 -17.73 7.53 1.31
C SER A 34 -16.40 6.98 1.79
N ARG A 35 -15.32 7.69 1.45
CA ARG A 35 -13.96 7.41 1.93
C ARG A 35 -13.62 8.16 3.21
N PHE A 36 -14.58 8.91 3.74
CA PHE A 36 -14.38 9.59 5.01
C PHE A 36 -14.22 8.57 6.13
N SER A 37 -13.19 8.76 6.95
CA SER A 37 -13.00 8.01 8.19
C SER A 37 -12.49 8.94 9.28
N SER A 38 -13.11 8.87 10.46
CA SER A 38 -12.61 9.55 11.65
C SER A 38 -11.43 8.81 12.30
N GLU A 39 -11.08 7.61 11.83
CA GLU A 39 -9.94 6.83 12.28
C GLU A 39 -8.89 6.73 11.16
N CYS A 40 -7.61 6.94 11.50
CA CYS A 40 -6.53 6.80 10.54
C CYS A 40 -6.31 5.32 10.19
N PRO A 41 -6.41 4.91 8.91
CA PRO A 41 -6.25 3.52 8.51
C PRO A 41 -4.82 2.99 8.76
N TYR A 42 -3.84 3.90 8.84
CA TYR A 42 -2.43 3.59 9.07
C TYR A 42 -2.07 3.51 10.55
N CYS A 43 -2.36 4.58 11.31
CA CYS A 43 -1.94 4.66 12.70
C CYS A 43 -2.95 4.01 13.67
N LYS A 44 -4.17 3.70 13.21
CA LYS A 44 -5.29 3.25 14.04
C LYS A 44 -5.59 4.22 15.19
N LEU A 45 -5.36 5.51 14.94
CA LEU A 45 -5.60 6.60 15.88
C LEU A 45 -6.83 7.38 15.45
N GLU A 46 -7.61 7.83 16.43
CA GLU A 46 -8.69 8.78 16.20
C GLU A 46 -8.13 10.10 15.67
N CYS A 47 -8.72 10.58 14.58
CA CYS A 47 -8.30 11.80 13.89
C CYS A 47 -9.00 13.02 14.48
N HIS A 48 -8.34 14.17 14.37
CA HIS A 48 -8.98 15.44 14.68
C HIS A 48 -9.98 15.77 13.56
N VAL A 49 -11.27 15.76 13.87
CA VAL A 49 -12.34 16.07 12.92
C VAL A 49 -12.70 17.55 13.01
N ASN A 50 -12.55 18.25 11.88
CA ASN A 50 -13.10 19.58 11.68
C ASN A 50 -14.42 19.46 10.93
N HIS A 51 -15.40 20.25 11.35
CA HIS A 51 -16.73 20.30 10.78
C HIS A 51 -17.07 21.74 10.40
N ALA A 52 -17.57 21.94 9.19
CA ALA A 52 -18.05 23.22 8.72
C ALA A 52 -19.37 23.02 7.97
N SER A 53 -20.42 23.66 8.47
CA SER A 53 -21.74 23.66 7.84
C SER A 53 -22.11 25.06 7.40
N MET A 54 -22.68 25.20 6.20
CA MET A 54 -23.19 26.45 5.66
C MET A 54 -24.60 26.25 5.11
N GLU A 55 -25.51 27.16 5.47
CA GLU A 55 -26.86 27.22 4.90
C GLU A 55 -26.95 28.43 3.95
N PHE A 56 -27.55 28.23 2.77
CA PHE A 56 -27.75 29.32 1.81
C PHE A 56 -29.05 30.09 2.13
N SER A 57 -29.03 31.41 1.86
CA SER A 57 -30.14 32.31 2.19
C SER A 57 -31.45 31.87 1.51
N GLY A 58 -32.46 31.55 2.33
CA GLY A 58 -33.76 31.02 1.88
C GLY A 58 -34.07 29.61 2.39
N GLY A 59 -33.09 28.91 2.99
CA GLY A 59 -33.27 27.57 3.58
C GLY A 59 -33.37 26.44 2.55
N THR A 60 -33.07 26.73 1.28
CA THR A 60 -33.24 25.81 0.14
C THR A 60 -31.92 25.21 -0.35
N GLY A 61 -30.84 25.34 0.42
CA GLY A 61 -29.56 24.70 0.09
C GLY A 61 -28.65 24.65 1.31
N PHE A 62 -27.80 23.64 1.36
CA PHE A 62 -26.82 23.44 2.42
C PHE A 62 -25.49 22.93 1.88
N GLN A 63 -24.44 23.10 2.67
CA GLN A 63 -23.16 22.45 2.48
C GLN A 63 -22.65 21.98 3.83
N ASP A 64 -22.26 20.71 3.90
CA ASP A 64 -21.73 20.07 5.10
C ASP A 64 -20.38 19.43 4.79
N ASP A 65 -19.32 20.01 5.35
CA ASP A 65 -17.94 19.60 5.11
C ASP A 65 -17.35 18.98 6.38
N LEU A 66 -16.74 17.80 6.23
CA LEU A 66 -16.00 17.10 7.28
C LEU A 66 -14.58 16.84 6.82
N LEU A 67 -13.61 17.20 7.66
CA LEU A 67 -12.19 16.96 7.44
C LEU A 67 -11.58 16.28 8.67
N ALA A 68 -11.17 15.02 8.52
CA ALA A 68 -10.43 14.29 9.55
C ALA A 68 -8.92 14.39 9.27
N LEU A 69 -8.13 14.74 10.28
CA LEU A 69 -6.67 14.89 10.19
C LEU A 69 -5.96 14.00 11.21
N CYS A 70 -5.04 13.15 10.76
CA CYS A 70 -4.16 12.38 11.62
C CYS A 70 -2.91 13.20 12.00
N GLY A 71 -2.77 13.55 13.27
CA GLY A 71 -1.62 14.32 13.77
C GLY A 71 -0.28 13.58 13.74
N ARG A 72 -0.26 12.25 13.57
CA ARG A 72 0.97 11.44 13.56
C ARG A 72 1.57 11.28 12.17
N CYS A 73 0.77 10.77 11.23
CA CYS A 73 1.25 10.46 9.87
C CYS A 73 0.82 11.47 8.81
N GLY A 74 -0.02 12.47 9.13
CA GLY A 74 -0.49 13.44 8.15
C GLY A 74 -1.46 12.86 7.11
N TRP A 75 -2.02 11.67 7.36
CA TRP A 75 -3.20 11.17 6.66
C TRP A 75 -4.39 12.08 6.94
N TRP A 76 -5.24 12.25 5.94
CA TRP A 76 -6.50 12.96 6.06
C TRP A 76 -7.58 12.32 5.20
N SER A 77 -8.83 12.46 5.64
CA SER A 77 -10.00 12.19 4.81
C SER A 77 -10.96 13.35 4.86
N PHE A 78 -11.59 13.62 3.73
CA PHE A 78 -12.52 14.71 3.54
C PHE A 78 -13.82 14.18 2.93
N GLN A 79 -14.95 14.72 3.38
CA GLN A 79 -16.19 14.63 2.62
C GLN A 79 -16.90 15.98 2.61
N SER A 80 -17.62 16.23 1.52
CA SER A 80 -18.49 17.38 1.32
C SER A 80 -19.83 16.86 0.83
N ASP A 81 -20.88 17.27 1.50
CA ASP A 81 -22.26 17.01 1.11
C ASP A 81 -22.96 18.34 0.85
N ARG A 82 -23.37 18.57 -0.38
CA ARG A 82 -23.92 19.85 -0.80
C ARG A 82 -25.26 19.66 -1.49
N GLU A 83 -26.20 20.52 -1.18
CA GLU A 83 -27.43 20.71 -1.95
C GLU A 83 -27.49 22.16 -2.40
N ASP A 84 -27.59 22.39 -3.71
CA ASP A 84 -27.75 23.73 -4.24
C ASP A 84 -29.21 24.22 -4.22
N LEU A 85 -29.43 25.48 -4.58
CA LEU A 85 -30.76 26.09 -4.58
C LEU A 85 -31.74 25.45 -5.59
N SER A 86 -31.25 24.61 -6.50
CA SER A 86 -32.07 23.86 -7.46
C SER A 86 -32.49 22.48 -6.93
N GLY A 87 -32.09 22.13 -5.71
CA GLY A 87 -32.30 20.80 -5.13
C GLY A 87 -31.30 19.75 -5.66
N LEU A 88 -30.28 20.18 -6.42
CA LEU A 88 -29.26 19.29 -6.94
C LEU A 88 -28.27 18.95 -5.82
N GLY A 89 -28.37 17.71 -5.32
CA GLY A 89 -27.45 17.15 -4.33
C GLY A 89 -26.16 16.69 -4.98
N THR A 90 -25.01 17.10 -4.45
CA THR A 90 -23.66 16.66 -4.86
C THR A 90 -22.94 16.11 -3.63
N PHE A 91 -22.41 14.89 -3.75
CA PHE A 91 -21.58 14.30 -2.71
C PHE A 91 -20.18 14.06 -3.22
N PHE A 92 -19.19 14.42 -2.40
CA PHE A 92 -17.77 14.19 -2.67
C PHE A 92 -17.10 13.64 -1.43
N SER A 93 -16.25 12.62 -1.60
CA SER A 93 -15.33 12.19 -0.55
C SER A 93 -13.98 11.83 -1.14
N THR A 94 -12.93 12.07 -0.37
CA THR A 94 -11.57 11.71 -0.74
C THR A 94 -10.69 11.53 0.49
N GLU A 95 -9.52 10.94 0.31
CA GLU A 95 -8.53 10.73 1.35
C GLU A 95 -7.14 10.83 0.73
N ALA A 96 -6.13 11.22 1.51
CA ALA A 96 -4.75 11.14 1.08
C ALA A 96 -3.79 11.15 2.29
N VAL A 97 -2.51 10.93 2.02
CA VAL A 97 -1.43 11.15 2.98
C VAL A 97 -0.56 12.29 2.49
N LEU A 98 -0.38 13.33 3.31
CA LEU A 98 0.47 14.48 2.97
C LEU A 98 1.96 14.23 3.27
N LYS A 99 2.25 13.30 4.17
CA LYS A 99 3.60 13.04 4.65
C LYS A 99 4.29 12.05 3.72
N LYS A 100 5.43 12.45 3.16
CA LYS A 100 6.39 11.48 2.64
C LYS A 100 6.91 10.66 3.80
N PHE A 101 6.74 9.36 3.72
CA PHE A 101 7.31 8.48 4.71
C PHE A 101 8.79 8.28 4.42
N ALA A 102 9.61 8.41 5.46
CA ALA A 102 11.01 8.02 5.41
C ALA A 102 11.04 6.49 5.38
N THR A 103 11.48 5.88 4.29
CA THR A 103 11.48 4.41 4.12
C THR A 103 12.37 3.71 5.15
N GLU A 104 13.33 4.44 5.69
CA GLU A 104 14.24 4.07 6.76
C GLU A 104 13.64 4.19 8.18
N SER A 105 12.38 4.64 8.32
CA SER A 105 11.77 4.83 9.65
C SER A 105 10.96 3.61 10.09
N LEU A 106 11.22 3.16 11.33
CA LEU A 106 10.44 2.10 11.99
C LEU A 106 8.98 2.49 12.26
N ASP A 107 8.65 3.77 12.25
CA ASP A 107 7.30 4.27 12.56
C ASP A 107 6.34 4.25 11.38
N VAL A 108 6.80 3.86 10.20
CA VAL A 108 5.99 3.85 8.98
C VAL A 108 5.29 2.51 8.82
N PRO A 109 3.95 2.49 8.65
CA PRO A 109 3.24 1.26 8.32
C PRO A 109 3.64 0.73 6.94
N VAL A 110 3.70 -0.59 6.83
CA VAL A 110 4.19 -1.33 5.66
C VAL A 110 3.45 -0.96 4.37
N ASP A 111 2.12 -0.85 4.42
CA ASP A 111 1.31 -0.46 3.25
C ASP A 111 1.72 0.90 2.67
N ALA A 112 2.12 1.82 3.55
CA ALA A 112 2.59 3.14 3.14
C ALA A 112 4.05 3.12 2.67
N LEU A 113 4.89 2.25 3.25
CA LEU A 113 6.25 2.00 2.75
C LEU A 113 6.21 1.51 1.31
N VAL A 114 5.39 0.49 1.03
CA VAL A 114 5.26 -0.12 -0.31
C VAL A 114 4.88 0.93 -1.37
N ALA A 115 3.99 1.87 -1.04
CA ALA A 115 3.56 2.93 -1.95
C ALA A 115 4.66 3.96 -2.26
N GLU A 116 5.61 4.17 -1.34
CA GLU A 116 6.71 5.13 -1.51
C GLU A 116 7.94 4.53 -2.22
N LEU A 117 8.06 3.19 -2.27
CA LEU A 117 9.16 2.50 -2.95
C LEU A 117 9.30 2.94 -4.40
N ASP A 118 10.53 3.20 -4.82
CA ASP A 118 10.88 3.60 -6.18
C ASP A 118 11.55 2.45 -6.94
N GLU A 119 12.72 1.98 -6.49
CA GLU A 119 13.59 1.10 -7.27
C GLU A 119 14.30 0.01 -6.45
N THR A 120 14.39 0.16 -5.13
CA THR A 120 15.07 -0.83 -4.28
C THR A 120 14.42 -0.99 -2.90
N LEU A 121 14.51 -2.21 -2.35
CA LEU A 121 14.18 -2.49 -0.95
C LEU A 121 15.29 -2.06 0.02
N ASP A 122 16.47 -1.69 -0.49
CA ASP A 122 17.61 -1.28 0.35
C ASP A 122 17.30 -0.03 1.18
N ALA A 123 16.46 0.87 0.66
CA ALA A 123 16.01 2.07 1.35
C ALA A 123 15.01 1.77 2.49
N VAL A 124 14.45 0.57 2.55
CA VAL A 124 13.58 0.13 3.64
C VAL A 124 14.43 -0.25 4.84
N GLU A 125 14.05 0.25 6.00
CA GLU A 125 14.63 -0.15 7.28
C GLU A 125 14.68 -1.68 7.40
N PRO A 126 15.84 -2.30 7.69
CA PRO A 126 16.00 -3.75 7.68
C PRO A 126 14.97 -4.55 8.48
N ALA A 127 14.43 -3.98 9.56
CA ALA A 127 13.39 -4.61 10.37
C ALA A 127 12.02 -4.69 9.67
N HIS A 128 11.73 -3.79 8.72
CA HIS A 128 10.48 -3.75 7.95
C HIS A 128 10.51 -4.58 6.67
N ARG A 129 11.70 -4.96 6.20
CA ARG A 129 11.85 -5.75 4.96
C ARG A 129 11.06 -7.06 5.00
N PRO A 130 11.07 -7.84 6.10
CA PRO A 130 10.23 -9.04 6.19
C PRO A 130 8.76 -8.77 5.99
N ASP A 131 8.25 -7.69 6.57
CA ASP A 131 6.83 -7.35 6.45
C ASP A 131 6.48 -6.88 5.04
N VAL A 132 7.37 -6.11 4.39
CA VAL A 132 7.21 -5.72 2.97
C VAL A 132 7.17 -6.96 2.09
N VAL A 133 8.12 -7.90 2.23
CA VAL A 133 8.15 -9.15 1.47
C VAL A 133 6.90 -10.00 1.76
N ALA A 134 6.50 -10.11 3.03
CA ALA A 134 5.29 -10.83 3.43
C ALA A 134 4.04 -10.25 2.76
N GLY A 135 3.90 -8.92 2.72
CA GLY A 135 2.82 -8.24 2.01
C GLY A 135 2.78 -8.60 0.53
N VAL A 136 3.93 -8.70 -0.15
CA VAL A 136 3.97 -9.13 -1.56
C VAL A 136 3.42 -10.54 -1.73
N TYR A 137 3.91 -11.51 -0.96
CA TYR A 137 3.48 -12.89 -1.09
C TYR A 137 2.02 -13.09 -0.65
N SER A 138 1.57 -12.36 0.37
CA SER A 138 0.18 -12.35 0.82
C SER A 138 -0.75 -11.77 -0.23
N ASP A 139 -0.56 -10.49 -0.56
CA ASP A 139 -1.58 -9.69 -1.21
C ASP A 139 -1.57 -9.86 -2.72
N MET A 140 -0.38 -10.08 -3.31
CA MET A 140 -0.23 -10.23 -4.76
C MET A 140 -0.29 -11.67 -5.22
N LEU A 141 0.23 -12.61 -4.40
CA LEU A 141 0.34 -14.01 -4.77
C LEU A 141 -0.63 -14.94 -4.01
N GLY A 142 -1.35 -14.41 -3.02
CA GLY A 142 -2.40 -15.14 -2.30
C GLY A 142 -1.88 -16.16 -1.28
N TYR A 143 -0.60 -16.07 -0.89
CA TYR A 143 -0.04 -16.99 0.10
C TYR A 143 -0.47 -16.64 1.51
N LYS A 144 -0.60 -17.66 2.37
CA LYS A 144 -0.67 -17.41 3.80
C LYS A 144 0.76 -17.31 4.33
N VAL A 145 1.14 -16.15 4.86
CA VAL A 145 2.50 -15.91 5.36
C VAL A 145 2.54 -16.03 6.89
N GLU A 146 3.54 -16.73 7.42
CA GLU A 146 3.88 -16.75 8.85
C GLU A 146 5.30 -16.20 9.03
N CYS A 147 5.45 -15.17 9.86
CA CYS A 147 6.76 -14.60 10.15
C CYS A 147 7.42 -15.38 11.29
N CYS A 148 8.55 -16.03 10.98
CA CYS A 148 9.25 -16.92 11.90
C CYS A 148 10.27 -16.17 12.77
N SER A 149 10.75 -15.00 12.34
CA SER A 149 11.79 -14.26 13.06
C SER A 149 11.58 -12.74 13.04
N HIS A 150 10.63 -12.27 13.86
CA HIS A 150 10.50 -10.83 14.14
C HIS A 150 11.78 -10.30 14.81
N GLY A 151 12.55 -9.51 14.07
CA GLY A 151 13.68 -8.74 14.60
C GLY A 151 14.98 -9.50 14.88
N TRP A 152 14.99 -10.83 14.97
CA TRP A 152 16.20 -11.62 15.23
C TRP A 152 16.23 -12.91 14.40
N PRO A 153 17.09 -13.02 13.36
CA PRO A 153 17.23 -14.25 12.60
C PRO A 153 17.93 -15.30 13.47
N GLN A 154 17.13 -16.10 14.18
CA GLN A 154 17.67 -17.18 15.03
C GLN A 154 17.97 -18.45 14.24
N SER A 155 17.38 -18.60 13.04
CA SER A 155 17.38 -19.87 12.32
C SER A 155 17.77 -19.78 10.85
N GLY A 156 17.85 -18.59 10.22
CA GLY A 156 18.03 -18.49 8.75
C GLY A 156 16.77 -18.78 7.94
N ILE A 157 15.59 -18.66 8.58
CA ILE A 157 14.29 -18.55 7.93
C ILE A 157 13.57 -17.37 8.56
N GLU A 158 13.17 -16.41 7.74
CA GLU A 158 12.42 -15.22 8.16
C GLU A 158 10.93 -15.37 8.00
N LEU A 159 10.49 -15.93 6.87
CA LEU A 159 9.08 -16.18 6.58
C LEU A 159 8.86 -17.64 6.19
N MET A 160 7.67 -18.14 6.49
CA MET A 160 7.15 -19.40 5.99
C MET A 160 5.88 -19.13 5.19
N LEU A 161 5.87 -19.48 3.91
CA LEU A 161 4.64 -19.47 3.13
C LEU A 161 3.91 -20.80 3.28
N MET A 162 2.61 -20.71 3.49
CA MET A 162 1.68 -21.83 3.51
C MET A 162 0.71 -21.73 2.34
N ASN A 163 0.22 -22.89 1.88
CA ASN A 163 -0.78 -23.08 0.81
C ASN A 163 -0.26 -23.06 -0.64
N LEU A 164 0.94 -23.56 -0.91
CA LEU A 164 1.45 -23.80 -2.28
C LEU A 164 0.79 -25.03 -2.97
N GLU A 165 -0.46 -25.36 -2.65
CA GLU A 165 -1.11 -26.71 -2.69
C GLU A 165 -1.05 -27.48 -1.35
N PRO A 166 -1.90 -28.49 -1.09
CA PRO A 166 -1.92 -29.20 0.19
C PRO A 166 -0.56 -29.84 0.52
N GLY A 167 0.11 -29.32 1.54
CA GLY A 167 1.44 -29.78 1.97
C GLY A 167 2.61 -28.99 1.36
N GLY A 168 2.36 -28.00 0.51
CA GLY A 168 3.38 -27.09 0.00
C GLY A 168 3.69 -25.99 1.00
N GLN A 169 4.91 -26.01 1.53
CA GLN A 169 5.50 -24.95 2.34
C GLN A 169 6.77 -24.43 1.64
N LEU A 170 7.05 -23.14 1.81
CA LEU A 170 8.23 -22.47 1.27
C LEU A 170 8.88 -21.62 2.35
N ALA A 171 10.14 -21.93 2.67
CA ALA A 171 10.93 -21.16 3.61
C ALA A 171 11.58 -19.97 2.91
N ILE A 172 11.47 -18.78 3.46
CA ILE A 172 12.07 -17.57 2.89
C ILE A 172 13.11 -17.00 3.85
N GLU A 173 14.30 -16.74 3.33
CA GLU A 173 15.31 -15.90 3.98
C GLU A 173 15.42 -14.58 3.21
N ILE A 174 15.52 -13.46 3.93
CA ILE A 174 15.67 -12.13 3.32
C ILE A 174 17.01 -11.55 3.74
N ASP A 175 17.85 -11.17 2.78
CA ASP A 175 19.10 -10.50 3.08
C ASP A 175 18.81 -9.08 3.58
N ARG A 176 19.13 -8.82 4.85
CA ARG A 176 18.95 -7.53 5.50
C ARG A 176 20.06 -6.53 5.21
N ARG A 177 21.07 -6.93 4.44
CA ARG A 177 22.24 -6.10 4.20
C ARG A 177 22.15 -5.38 2.86
N THR A 178 22.97 -4.34 2.74
CA THR A 178 23.11 -3.55 1.52
C THR A 178 24.38 -3.91 0.75
N ASP A 179 25.20 -4.83 1.29
CA ASP A 179 26.39 -5.38 0.65
C ASP A 179 26.07 -6.66 -0.13
N ASP A 180 27.06 -7.17 -0.87
CA ASP A 180 26.87 -8.33 -1.72
C ASP A 180 26.42 -9.58 -0.93
N VAL A 181 25.50 -10.34 -1.53
CA VAL A 181 25.03 -11.61 -0.97
C VAL A 181 26.20 -12.57 -0.80
N GLN A 182 26.47 -12.99 0.44
CA GLN A 182 27.51 -13.97 0.72
C GLN A 182 26.97 -15.38 0.63
N LEU A 183 27.74 -16.31 0.05
CA LEU A 183 27.38 -17.73 -0.08
C LEU A 183 27.04 -18.37 1.28
N GLY A 184 27.63 -17.86 2.38
CA GLY A 184 27.34 -18.31 3.74
C GLY A 184 25.86 -18.17 4.13
N HIS A 185 25.17 -17.15 3.64
CA HIS A 185 23.76 -16.91 3.98
C HIS A 185 22.82 -17.84 3.21
N VAL A 186 23.14 -18.11 1.95
CA VAL A 186 22.44 -19.15 1.17
C VAL A 186 22.60 -20.52 1.82
N HIS A 187 23.79 -20.84 2.35
CA HIS A 187 24.00 -22.06 3.11
C HIS A 187 23.25 -22.08 4.45
N GLN A 188 23.04 -20.92 5.08
CA GLN A 188 22.26 -20.80 6.30
C GLN A 188 20.79 -21.16 6.04
N LEU A 189 20.18 -20.58 5.00
CA LEU A 189 18.82 -20.97 4.56
C LEU A 189 18.77 -22.46 4.21
N LEU A 190 19.75 -22.97 3.46
CA LEU A 190 19.80 -24.39 3.12
C LEU A 190 19.84 -25.28 4.38
N GLY A 191 20.66 -24.94 5.37
CA GLY A 191 20.73 -25.66 6.65
C GLY A 191 19.42 -25.63 7.41
N ALA A 192 18.83 -24.44 7.52
CA ALA A 192 17.55 -24.22 8.18
C ALA A 192 16.41 -25.00 7.52
N SER A 193 16.35 -25.01 6.18
CA SER A 193 15.37 -25.77 5.42
C SER A 193 15.52 -27.27 5.60
N VAL A 194 16.76 -27.79 5.70
CA VAL A 194 16.99 -29.20 6.05
C VAL A 194 16.44 -29.51 7.43
N ASP A 195 16.76 -28.69 8.43
CA ASP A 195 16.37 -28.91 9.82
C ASP A 195 14.85 -28.79 10.01
N ALA A 196 14.20 -27.89 9.27
CA ALA A 196 12.76 -27.68 9.28
C ALA A 196 11.97 -28.63 8.35
N GLY A 197 12.66 -29.51 7.61
CA GLY A 197 12.02 -30.45 6.67
C GLY A 197 11.38 -29.76 5.46
N GLN A 198 11.88 -28.60 5.06
CA GLN A 198 11.35 -27.79 3.97
C GLN A 198 12.08 -28.08 2.65
N PRO A 199 11.40 -28.65 1.65
CA PRO A 199 12.02 -29.00 0.37
C PRO A 199 12.15 -27.81 -0.59
N ASN A 200 11.56 -26.67 -0.27
CA ASN A 200 11.65 -25.47 -1.10
C ASN A 200 11.98 -24.27 -0.24
N GLY A 201 12.78 -23.35 -0.76
CA GLY A 201 12.94 -22.04 -0.18
C GLY A 201 13.31 -20.96 -1.18
N ASP A 202 13.04 -19.71 -0.81
CA ASP A 202 13.42 -18.53 -1.56
C ASP A 202 14.43 -17.72 -0.75
N PHE A 203 15.49 -17.28 -1.40
CA PHE A 203 16.43 -16.29 -0.86
C PHE A 203 16.15 -14.95 -1.53
N VAL A 204 15.63 -13.99 -0.77
CA VAL A 204 15.28 -12.66 -1.26
C VAL A 204 16.42 -11.69 -0.93
N ALA A 205 17.14 -11.24 -1.95
CA ALA A 205 18.20 -10.23 -1.79
C ALA A 205 17.63 -8.84 -2.00
N THR A 206 17.79 -7.90 -1.06
CA THR A 206 17.29 -6.53 -1.26
C THR A 206 18.13 -5.69 -2.23
N GLY A 207 19.42 -6.01 -2.37
CA GLY A 207 20.38 -5.36 -3.27
C GLY A 207 20.64 -6.14 -4.58
N PHE A 208 21.81 -5.89 -5.19
CA PHE A 208 22.23 -6.53 -6.45
C PHE A 208 22.89 -7.90 -6.22
N TYR A 209 22.68 -8.81 -7.17
CA TYR A 209 23.48 -10.04 -7.25
C TYR A 209 24.83 -9.73 -7.90
N LEU A 210 25.93 -9.99 -7.20
CA LEU A 210 27.21 -10.20 -7.89
C LEU A 210 27.08 -11.44 -8.77
N SER A 211 27.50 -11.33 -10.04
CA SER A 211 27.51 -12.38 -11.07
C SER A 211 28.31 -13.65 -10.72
N LEU A 212 28.86 -13.73 -9.50
CA LEU A 212 29.57 -14.89 -8.96
C LEU A 212 28.66 -15.87 -8.20
N ALA A 213 27.42 -15.51 -7.88
CA ALA A 213 26.45 -16.44 -7.29
C ALA A 213 25.86 -17.44 -8.33
N ASP A 214 25.95 -17.10 -9.62
CA ASP A 214 25.25 -17.79 -10.72
C ASP A 214 25.79 -19.21 -11.06
N PRO A 215 27.10 -19.55 -10.90
CA PRO A 215 27.54 -20.92 -11.12
C PRO A 215 27.35 -21.85 -9.90
N ALA A 216 27.16 -21.30 -8.70
CA ALA A 216 27.06 -22.07 -7.45
C ALA A 216 25.61 -22.38 -7.07
N ALA A 217 24.70 -21.40 -7.23
CA ALA A 217 23.26 -21.62 -7.06
C ALA A 217 22.70 -22.55 -8.14
N GLY A 218 23.16 -22.42 -9.39
CA GLY A 218 22.81 -23.32 -10.50
C GLY A 218 23.43 -24.72 -10.44
N ARG A 219 24.21 -25.06 -9.40
CA ARG A 219 24.87 -26.39 -9.25
C ARG A 219 24.57 -27.10 -7.93
N LEU A 220 23.53 -26.70 -7.20
CA LEU A 220 22.97 -27.51 -6.12
C LEU A 220 21.88 -28.44 -6.69
N GLU A 221 22.29 -29.35 -7.58
CA GLU A 221 21.49 -30.48 -8.09
C GLU A 221 22.18 -31.79 -7.69
N PRO A 222 21.46 -32.91 -7.51
CA PRO A 222 20.48 -33.23 -6.48
C PRO A 222 21.13 -34.21 -5.48
N ARG A 223 21.75 -33.70 -4.41
CA ARG A 223 22.12 -34.57 -3.27
C ARG A 223 21.18 -34.46 -2.09
N ARG A 224 20.24 -33.50 -2.14
CA ARG A 224 19.11 -33.34 -1.22
C ARG A 224 17.92 -32.81 -2.01
N ALA A 225 16.71 -33.24 -1.66
CA ALA A 225 15.45 -32.85 -2.32
C ALA A 225 15.02 -31.39 -2.01
N ILE A 226 16.00 -30.49 -1.87
CA ILE A 226 15.77 -29.11 -1.45
C ILE A 226 16.14 -28.16 -2.60
N ARG A 227 15.17 -27.36 -3.04
CA ARG A 227 15.33 -26.33 -4.06
C ARG A 227 15.39 -24.96 -3.39
N ILE A 228 16.40 -24.15 -3.71
CA ILE A 228 16.49 -22.76 -3.27
C ILE A 228 16.51 -21.85 -4.49
N ASP A 229 15.49 -21.00 -4.63
CA ASP A 229 15.43 -20.00 -5.69
C ASP A 229 15.97 -18.64 -5.18
N MET A 230 16.62 -17.88 -6.05
CA MET A 230 17.14 -16.55 -5.73
C MET A 230 16.27 -15.46 -6.35
N ILE A 231 15.77 -14.53 -5.53
CA ILE A 231 14.84 -13.45 -5.94
C ILE A 231 15.45 -12.09 -5.61
N SER A 232 15.79 -11.29 -6.62
CA SER A 232 16.30 -9.93 -6.38
C SER A 232 15.17 -9.01 -5.93
N GLY A 233 15.51 -7.99 -5.15
CA GLY A 233 14.60 -6.94 -4.73
C GLY A 233 13.94 -6.27 -5.93
N LYS A 234 14.71 -6.02 -7.00
CA LYS A 234 14.18 -5.53 -8.28
C LYS A 234 13.07 -6.44 -8.84
N ARG A 235 13.30 -7.76 -8.93
CA ARG A 235 12.30 -8.71 -9.42
C ARG A 235 11.06 -8.75 -8.53
N LEU A 236 11.23 -8.58 -7.22
CA LEU A 236 10.11 -8.47 -6.29
C LEU A 236 9.29 -7.19 -6.54
N LEU A 237 9.95 -6.03 -6.69
CA LEU A 237 9.31 -4.74 -6.98
C LEU A 237 8.62 -4.72 -8.36
N GLU A 238 9.21 -5.35 -9.37
CA GLU A 238 8.58 -5.55 -10.69
C GLU A 238 7.28 -6.36 -10.57
N SER A 239 7.31 -7.42 -9.75
CA SER A 239 6.14 -8.28 -9.49
C SER A 239 5.02 -7.54 -8.75
N MET A 240 5.35 -6.53 -7.96
CA MET A 240 4.39 -5.63 -7.34
C MET A 240 3.82 -4.57 -8.28
N GLY A 241 4.37 -4.43 -9.50
CA GLY A 241 4.02 -3.34 -10.40
C GLY A 241 4.56 -1.97 -9.97
N VAL A 242 5.37 -1.87 -8.91
CA VAL A 242 6.01 -0.63 -8.44
C VAL A 242 6.88 -0.02 -9.55
N LEU A 243 7.65 -0.88 -10.23
CA LEU A 243 8.53 -0.48 -11.35
C LEU A 243 7.81 -0.34 -12.70
N ASN A 244 6.58 -0.86 -12.82
CA ASN A 244 5.79 -0.84 -14.06
C ASN A 244 4.71 0.24 -14.07
N SER A 245 4.43 0.84 -12.91
CA SER A 245 3.51 1.95 -12.77
C SER A 245 4.19 3.20 -13.30
N ALA A 246 3.84 3.66 -14.49
CA ALA A 246 4.04 5.06 -14.83
C ALA A 246 3.33 5.86 -13.74
N ARG A 247 4.08 6.38 -12.75
CA ARG A 247 3.54 7.23 -11.68
C ARG A 247 2.84 8.39 -12.38
N ARG A 248 1.50 8.31 -12.49
CA ARG A 248 0.71 9.37 -13.10
C ARG A 248 0.84 10.56 -12.18
N GLU A 249 1.51 11.62 -12.65
CA GLU A 249 1.48 12.89 -11.94
C GLU A 249 0.03 13.32 -11.80
N VAL A 250 -0.41 13.48 -10.55
CA VAL A 250 -1.70 14.11 -10.25
C VAL A 250 -1.53 15.59 -10.56
N THR A 251 -2.13 16.01 -11.65
CA THR A 251 -2.14 17.39 -12.11
C THR A 251 -3.29 18.15 -11.46
N ALA A 252 -3.25 19.48 -11.52
CA ALA A 252 -4.37 20.30 -11.07
C ALA A 252 -5.70 19.98 -11.79
N ASN A 253 -5.63 19.34 -12.96
CA ASN A 253 -6.80 18.90 -13.69
C ASN A 253 -7.43 17.64 -13.09
N ASP A 254 -6.73 16.88 -12.26
CA ASP A 254 -7.28 15.66 -11.65
C ASP A 254 -8.11 15.96 -10.38
N CYS A 255 -8.01 17.19 -9.84
CA CYS A 255 -8.82 17.67 -8.72
C CYS A 255 -9.86 18.70 -9.20
N PRO A 256 -11.17 18.38 -9.23
CA PRO A 256 -12.20 19.31 -9.69
C PRO A 256 -12.30 20.60 -8.86
N PHE A 257 -11.89 20.56 -7.58
CA PHE A 257 -11.89 21.74 -6.70
C PHE A 257 -10.74 22.72 -6.95
N TRP A 258 -9.69 22.32 -7.66
CA TRP A 258 -8.61 23.25 -8.05
C TRP A 258 -8.94 24.03 -9.31
N ARG A 259 -10.00 23.63 -10.03
CA ARG A 259 -10.38 24.25 -11.31
C ARG A 259 -11.06 25.61 -11.13
N ASP A 260 -11.80 25.84 -10.04
CA ASP A 260 -12.67 27.01 -9.89
C ASP A 260 -12.72 27.59 -8.46
N GLY A 261 -11.56 27.78 -7.81
CA GLY A 261 -11.50 28.57 -6.58
C GLY A 261 -11.45 30.07 -6.88
N PRO A 262 -12.48 30.89 -6.54
CA PRO A 262 -12.42 32.36 -6.68
C PRO A 262 -11.43 33.05 -5.70
N TYR A 263 -10.58 32.28 -5.00
CA TYR A 263 -9.74 32.76 -3.90
C TYR A 263 -8.23 32.77 -4.20
N LEU A 264 -7.83 32.61 -5.46
CA LEU A 264 -6.43 32.79 -5.89
C LEU A 264 -6.29 33.94 -6.89
N THR A 265 -6.69 35.14 -6.48
CA THR A 265 -6.18 36.38 -7.07
C THR A 265 -5.31 37.09 -6.04
N ARG A 266 -4.04 37.27 -6.40
CA ARG A 266 -3.20 38.34 -5.86
C ARG A 266 -3.48 39.62 -6.63
#